data_AF-A0A132GU04-F1
#
_entry.id   AF-A0A132GU04-F1
#
_cell.length_a   1.000
_cell.length_b   1.000
_cell.length_c   1.000
_cell.angle_alpha   90.00
_cell.angle_beta   90.00
_cell.angle_gamma   90.00
#
_symmetry.space_group_name_H-M   'P 1'
#
loop_
_entity.id
_entity.type
_entity.pdbx_description
1 polymer ?
#
loop_
_entity_poly.entity_id
_entity_poly.type
_entity_poly.pdbx_seq_one_letter_code
_entity_poly.pdbx_strand_id
1 'polypeptide(L)'
;MKTLKLVIFLFLASMLTGCDPLYSIYFVNRYDKNVYVEYYVSNYPDTTLLGTGCVYNPATQSHDTAHIYETIGRLPDFFYYGGTRVDTVSFFIFDSDSVDYYSWDTVVKKNMVLQRYDLSRFDLENLMVSKGSSMLHFPPTEQMKHIHMWPPYGTYDENGQKKSNKK
;
A
#
# COMPACT_ATOMS: atom_id res chain seq x y z
N MET A 1 37.53 31.60 20.55
CA MET A 1 36.74 30.56 21.25
C MET A 1 35.25 30.50 20.88
N LYS A 2 34.57 31.62 20.53
CA LYS A 2 33.14 31.60 20.17
C LYS A 2 32.85 30.90 18.82
N THR A 3 33.72 31.10 17.83
CA THR A 3 33.63 30.47 16.50
C THR A 3 33.82 28.96 16.52
N LEU A 4 34.77 28.44 17.33
CA LEU A 4 34.99 27.01 17.47
C LEU A 4 33.79 26.27 18.09
N LYS A 5 33.12 26.88 19.08
CA LYS A 5 31.90 26.34 19.69
C LYS A 5 30.72 26.29 18.69
N LEU A 6 30.59 27.31 17.83
CA LEU A 6 29.54 27.37 16.81
C LEU A 6 29.74 26.28 15.73
N VAL A 7 30.99 26.05 15.31
CA VAL A 7 31.32 24.99 14.33
C VAL A 7 31.05 23.60 14.90
N ILE A 8 31.42 23.35 16.16
CA ILE A 8 31.13 22.07 16.83
C ILE A 8 29.62 21.85 16.98
N PHE A 9 28.85 22.90 17.27
CA PHE A 9 27.40 22.79 17.39
C PHE A 9 26.72 22.50 16.03
N LEU A 10 27.18 23.11 14.94
CA LEU A 10 26.70 22.82 13.58
C LEU A 10 27.09 21.40 13.11
N PHE A 11 28.27 20.92 13.50
CA PHE A 11 28.71 19.54 13.19
C PHE A 11 27.93 18.49 13.99
N LEU A 12 27.62 18.74 15.26
CA LEU A 12 26.75 17.85 16.04
C LEU A 12 25.29 17.90 15.58
N ALA A 13 24.77 19.07 15.17
CA ALA A 13 23.41 19.20 14.67
C ALA A 13 23.19 18.46 13.34
N SER A 14 24.20 18.44 12.46
CA SER A 14 24.15 17.68 11.20
C SER A 14 24.30 16.16 11.38
N MET A 15 24.98 15.71 12.44
CA MET A 15 25.06 14.28 12.82
C MET A 15 23.74 13.76 13.43
N LEU A 16 22.86 14.64 13.91
CA LEU A 16 21.54 14.31 14.43
C LEU A 16 20.46 14.24 13.33
N THR A 17 20.78 14.64 12.10
CA THR A 17 19.88 14.59 10.94
C THR A 17 20.35 13.53 9.96
N GLY A 18 19.91 12.28 10.11
CA GLY A 18 20.24 11.30 9.08
C GLY A 18 19.91 9.84 9.35
N CYS A 19 18.88 9.54 10.14
CA CYS A 19 18.22 8.25 9.98
C CYS A 19 16.92 8.52 9.25
N ASP A 20 16.85 8.19 7.96
CA ASP A 20 15.57 8.15 7.25
C ASP A 20 14.66 7.20 8.04
N PRO A 21 13.50 7.66 8.51
CA PRO A 21 12.62 6.82 9.29
C PRO A 21 12.21 5.63 8.41
N LEU A 22 12.20 4.44 9.01
CA LEU A 22 11.53 3.30 8.40
C LEU A 22 10.07 3.68 8.18
N TYR A 23 9.57 3.35 7.01
CA TYR A 23 8.22 3.63 6.59
C TYR A 23 7.40 2.37 6.74
N SER A 24 6.20 2.53 7.31
CA SER A 24 5.26 1.44 7.52
C SER A 24 3.91 1.80 6.92
N ILE A 25 3.24 0.79 6.39
CA ILE A 25 1.87 0.89 5.92
C ILE A 25 0.98 0.05 6.85
N TYR A 26 -0.06 0.69 7.36
CA TYR A 26 -1.07 0.10 8.21
C TYR A 26 -2.33 -0.09 7.41
N PHE A 27 -2.70 -1.35 7.17
CA PHE A 27 -3.95 -1.67 6.51
C PHE A 27 -5.10 -1.77 7.51
N VAL A 28 -6.20 -1.08 7.23
CA VAL A 28 -7.41 -1.11 8.05
C VAL A 28 -8.54 -1.71 7.23
N ASN A 29 -8.94 -2.92 7.60
CA ASN A 29 -10.09 -3.59 7.00
C ASN A 29 -11.38 -3.23 7.75
N ARG A 30 -12.35 -2.63 7.04
CA ARG A 30 -13.72 -2.37 7.50
C ARG A 30 -14.76 -3.18 6.71
N TYR A 31 -14.31 -4.09 5.88
CA TYR A 31 -15.17 -5.07 5.25
C TYR A 31 -15.65 -6.09 6.28
N ASP A 32 -16.81 -6.68 6.05
CA ASP A 32 -17.43 -7.67 6.95
C ASP A 32 -16.75 -9.05 6.90
N LYS A 33 -15.76 -9.20 6.02
CA LYS A 33 -14.95 -10.41 5.88
C LYS A 33 -13.46 -10.09 5.95
N ASN A 34 -12.67 -11.13 6.22
CA ASN A 34 -11.23 -11.07 6.04
C ASN A 34 -10.88 -10.82 4.57
N VAL A 35 -9.72 -10.19 4.36
CA VAL A 35 -9.18 -9.95 3.03
C VAL A 35 -7.75 -10.42 2.99
N TYR A 36 -7.22 -10.59 1.79
CA TYR A 36 -5.78 -10.66 1.57
C TYR A 36 -5.33 -9.39 0.88
N VAL A 37 -4.14 -8.90 1.22
CA VAL A 37 -3.54 -7.71 0.59
C VAL A 37 -2.13 -8.04 0.14
N GLU A 38 -1.77 -7.49 -1.00
CA GLU A 38 -0.52 -7.79 -1.68
C GLU A 38 -0.17 -6.59 -2.58
N TYR A 39 1.12 -6.28 -2.81
CA TYR A 39 1.53 -5.05 -3.52
C TYR A 39 2.65 -5.26 -4.53
N TYR A 40 2.71 -4.39 -5.55
CA TYR A 40 3.70 -4.43 -6.63
C TYR A 40 4.24 -3.06 -7.01
N VAL A 41 5.56 -3.00 -7.10
CA VAL A 41 6.31 -1.77 -7.39
C VAL A 41 6.67 -1.68 -8.89
N SER A 42 6.66 -2.77 -9.66
CA SER A 42 7.42 -2.84 -10.92
C SER A 42 6.69 -2.50 -12.23
N ASN A 43 5.35 -2.49 -12.26
CA ASN A 43 4.63 -2.65 -13.52
C ASN A 43 3.74 -1.46 -13.93
N TYR A 44 3.60 -0.41 -13.12
CA TYR A 44 2.75 0.72 -13.50
C TYR A 44 3.23 1.39 -14.81
N PRO A 45 2.34 1.69 -15.79
CA PRO A 45 0.87 1.68 -15.72
C PRO A 45 0.18 0.34 -16.05
N ASP A 46 0.92 -0.73 -16.36
CA ASP A 46 0.35 -2.08 -16.47
C ASP A 46 -0.03 -2.60 -15.09
N THR A 47 -1.34 -2.63 -14.84
CA THR A 47 -1.94 -3.05 -13.58
C THR A 47 -2.59 -4.43 -13.68
N THR A 48 -2.22 -5.20 -14.70
CA THR A 48 -2.66 -6.59 -14.88
C THR A 48 -2.12 -7.46 -13.74
N LEU A 49 -3.01 -8.22 -13.11
CA LEU A 49 -2.61 -9.23 -12.13
C LEU A 49 -1.89 -10.37 -12.86
N LEU A 50 -0.57 -10.51 -12.65
CA LEU A 50 0.26 -11.51 -13.34
C LEU A 50 0.41 -12.78 -12.49
N GLY A 51 0.00 -13.94 -13.01
CA GLY A 51 0.03 -15.21 -12.25
C GLY A 51 1.42 -15.84 -12.05
N THR A 52 2.46 -15.30 -12.68
CA THR A 52 3.84 -15.81 -12.54
C THR A 52 4.83 -14.67 -12.32
N GLY A 53 5.71 -14.84 -11.33
CA GLY A 53 6.94 -14.06 -11.18
C GLY A 53 6.88 -12.79 -10.34
N CYS A 54 5.73 -12.10 -10.27
CA CYS A 54 5.62 -10.87 -9.48
C CYS A 54 4.62 -10.99 -8.35
N VAL A 55 3.56 -11.78 -8.53
CA VAL A 55 2.41 -11.79 -7.62
C VAL A 55 2.38 -13.03 -6.75
N TYR A 56 2.69 -12.89 -5.46
CA TYR A 56 2.67 -14.02 -4.54
C TYR A 56 1.23 -14.42 -4.19
N ASN A 57 0.98 -15.72 -4.07
CA ASN A 57 -0.31 -16.20 -3.56
C ASN A 57 -0.40 -15.79 -2.07
N PRO A 58 -1.29 -14.86 -1.69
CA PRO A 58 -1.29 -14.33 -0.35
C PRO A 58 -1.74 -15.37 0.70
N ALA A 59 -2.48 -16.42 0.29
CA ALA A 59 -2.81 -17.54 1.19
C ALA A 59 -1.58 -18.33 1.64
N THR A 60 -0.47 -18.29 0.89
CA THR A 60 0.78 -18.96 1.30
C THR A 60 1.59 -18.17 2.32
N GLN A 61 1.24 -16.89 2.54
CA GLN A 61 1.95 -15.99 3.46
C GLN A 61 1.17 -15.69 4.75
N SER A 62 -0.05 -16.23 4.92
CA SER A 62 -0.87 -16.13 6.14
C SER A 62 -0.89 -14.70 6.71
N HIS A 63 -1.57 -13.79 6.05
CA HIS A 63 -1.94 -12.50 6.64
C HIS A 63 -3.45 -12.49 6.85
N ASP A 64 -3.89 -12.73 8.10
CA ASP A 64 -5.26 -12.50 8.51
C ASP A 64 -5.38 -11.01 8.91
N THR A 65 -6.15 -10.23 8.15
CA THR A 65 -5.91 -8.78 7.95
C THR A 65 -6.82 -7.88 8.76
N ALA A 66 -7.02 -8.15 10.05
CA ALA A 66 -7.57 -7.07 10.89
C ALA A 66 -6.62 -5.86 10.87
N HIS A 67 -5.29 -6.09 10.83
CA HIS A 67 -4.26 -5.06 10.79
C HIS A 67 -3.00 -5.60 10.09
N ILE A 68 -2.79 -5.29 8.80
CA ILE A 68 -1.47 -5.56 8.19
C ILE A 68 -0.55 -4.43 8.63
N TYR A 69 0.53 -4.80 9.31
CA TYR A 69 1.66 -3.94 9.55
C TYR A 69 2.81 -4.39 8.67
N GLU A 70 3.12 -3.62 7.64
CA GLU A 70 4.28 -3.88 6.81
C GLU A 70 5.28 -2.75 6.93
N THR A 71 6.46 -3.07 7.44
CA THR A 71 7.61 -2.16 7.37
C THR A 71 8.22 -2.28 5.98
N ILE A 72 7.96 -1.29 5.13
CA ILE A 72 8.42 -1.24 3.73
C ILE A 72 9.82 -0.63 3.58
N GLY A 73 10.54 -0.43 4.70
CA GLY A 73 11.89 0.12 4.69
C GLY A 73 11.91 1.63 4.44
N ARG A 74 12.95 2.13 3.78
CA ARG A 74 13.01 3.56 3.43
C ARG A 74 12.11 3.82 2.23
N LEU A 75 11.30 4.87 2.29
CA LEU A 75 10.36 5.21 1.22
C LEU A 75 11.03 5.33 -0.18
N PRO A 76 12.21 5.94 -0.35
CA PRO A 76 12.87 5.96 -1.66
C PRO A 76 13.29 4.58 -2.18
N ASP A 77 13.60 3.64 -1.29
CA ASP A 77 14.00 2.27 -1.63
C ASP A 77 12.77 1.43 -1.99
N PHE A 78 11.64 1.69 -1.33
CA PHE A 78 10.36 1.07 -1.65
C PHE A 78 9.90 1.37 -3.09
N PHE A 79 10.18 2.58 -3.59
CA PHE A 79 9.92 2.98 -4.98
C PHE A 79 11.10 2.68 -5.93
N TYR A 80 11.98 1.75 -5.56
CA TYR A 80 13.11 1.35 -6.39
C TYR A 80 13.00 -0.13 -6.73
N TYR A 81 12.82 -0.44 -8.01
CA TYR A 81 12.70 -1.81 -8.49
C TYR A 81 13.58 -2.05 -9.72
N GLY A 82 14.33 -3.15 -9.73
CA GLY A 82 15.08 -3.59 -10.91
C GLY A 82 16.12 -2.57 -11.42
N GLY A 83 16.66 -1.71 -10.54
CA GLY A 83 17.61 -0.67 -10.94
C GLY A 83 16.97 0.66 -11.35
N THR A 84 15.64 0.75 -11.33
CA THR A 84 14.89 1.92 -11.81
C THR A 84 13.99 2.47 -10.69
N ARG A 85 13.87 3.80 -10.62
CA ARG A 85 12.88 4.46 -9.77
C ARG A 85 11.52 4.38 -10.43
N VAL A 86 10.54 3.89 -9.70
CA VAL A 86 9.13 3.99 -10.08
C VAL A 86 8.48 5.11 -9.30
N ASP A 87 7.35 5.62 -9.79
CA ASP A 87 6.57 6.65 -9.11
C ASP A 87 5.34 6.10 -8.40
N THR A 88 4.94 4.87 -8.72
CA THR A 88 3.65 4.29 -8.35
C THR A 88 3.80 2.83 -7.92
N VAL A 89 3.13 2.46 -6.84
CA VAL A 89 2.99 1.09 -6.34
C VAL A 89 1.52 0.70 -6.33
N SER A 90 1.20 -0.50 -6.82
CA SER A 90 -0.17 -1.00 -6.86
C SER A 90 -0.41 -1.99 -5.72
N PHE A 91 -1.37 -1.70 -4.84
CA PHE A 91 -1.87 -2.60 -3.80
C PHE A 91 -3.14 -3.29 -4.30
N PHE A 92 -3.22 -4.61 -4.14
CA PHE A 92 -4.34 -5.45 -4.55
C PHE A 92 -4.95 -6.11 -3.32
N ILE A 93 -6.27 -6.03 -3.23
CA ILE A 93 -7.07 -6.56 -2.11
C ILE A 93 -7.98 -7.64 -2.67
N PHE A 94 -8.06 -8.77 -1.98
CA PHE A 94 -8.85 -9.94 -2.36
C PHE A 94 -9.77 -10.36 -1.21
N ASP A 95 -10.97 -10.84 -1.55
CA ASP A 95 -11.86 -11.50 -0.58
C ASP A 95 -11.23 -12.84 -0.14
N SER A 96 -11.15 -13.09 1.18
CA SER A 96 -10.46 -14.27 1.71
C SER A 96 -11.10 -15.58 1.22
N ASP A 97 -12.44 -15.65 1.23
CA ASP A 97 -13.16 -16.85 0.79
C ASP A 97 -12.82 -17.21 -0.66
N SER A 98 -12.63 -16.19 -1.50
CA SER A 98 -12.27 -16.37 -2.91
C SER A 98 -10.85 -16.93 -3.07
N VAL A 99 -9.88 -16.41 -2.31
CA VAL A 99 -8.50 -16.89 -2.36
C VAL A 99 -8.37 -18.29 -1.74
N ASP A 100 -9.11 -18.56 -0.67
CA ASP A 100 -9.06 -19.85 0.03
C ASP A 100 -9.78 -20.96 -0.75
N TYR A 101 -10.81 -20.61 -1.53
CA TYR A 101 -11.61 -21.57 -2.30
C TYR A 101 -11.04 -21.87 -3.70
N TYR A 102 -10.56 -20.86 -4.42
CA TYR A 102 -10.08 -21.01 -5.79
C TYR A 102 -8.55 -21.17 -5.84
N SER A 103 -8.04 -21.91 -6.84
CA SER A 103 -6.59 -21.90 -7.11
C SER A 103 -6.12 -20.48 -7.46
N TRP A 104 -4.86 -20.16 -7.14
CA TRP A 104 -4.29 -18.84 -7.45
C TRP A 104 -4.40 -18.48 -8.93
N ASP A 105 -4.11 -19.45 -9.81
CA ASP A 105 -4.29 -19.28 -11.26
C ASP A 105 -5.72 -18.89 -11.64
N THR A 106 -6.73 -19.41 -10.93
CA THR A 106 -8.13 -19.06 -11.16
C THR A 106 -8.44 -17.65 -10.67
N VAL A 107 -7.94 -17.27 -9.49
CA VAL A 107 -8.06 -15.91 -8.94
C VAL A 107 -7.49 -14.88 -9.92
N VAL A 108 -6.28 -15.16 -10.43
CA VAL A 108 -5.58 -14.34 -11.42
C VAL A 108 -6.36 -14.29 -12.73
N LYS A 109 -6.66 -15.45 -13.34
CA LYS A 109 -7.31 -15.54 -14.66
C LYS A 109 -8.68 -14.86 -14.67
N LYS A 110 -9.41 -14.89 -13.56
CA LYS A 110 -10.73 -14.25 -13.42
C LYS A 110 -10.65 -12.83 -12.88
N ASN A 111 -9.45 -12.31 -12.60
CA ASN A 111 -9.21 -11.00 -12.00
C ASN A 111 -10.11 -10.74 -10.78
N MET A 112 -10.09 -11.66 -9.81
CA MET A 112 -10.93 -11.63 -8.60
C MET A 112 -10.44 -10.60 -7.57
N VAL A 113 -9.94 -9.46 -8.04
CA VAL A 113 -9.53 -8.32 -7.21
C VAL A 113 -10.79 -7.65 -6.68
N LEU A 114 -10.84 -7.44 -5.37
CA LEU A 114 -11.92 -6.72 -4.70
C LEU A 114 -11.73 -5.21 -4.82
N GLN A 115 -10.49 -4.75 -4.62
CA GLN A 115 -10.05 -3.36 -4.73
C GLN A 115 -8.56 -3.29 -5.05
N ARG A 116 -8.16 -2.32 -5.88
CA ARG A 116 -6.78 -1.97 -6.19
C ARG A 116 -6.55 -0.49 -5.91
N TYR A 117 -5.41 -0.15 -5.33
CA TYR A 117 -4.93 1.22 -5.16
C TYR A 117 -3.59 1.39 -5.86
N ASP A 118 -3.49 2.36 -6.76
CA ASP A 118 -2.25 2.75 -7.41
C ASP A 118 -1.74 4.01 -6.69
N LEU A 119 -0.80 3.82 -5.75
CA LEU A 119 -0.32 4.85 -4.83
C LEU A 119 1.00 5.42 -5.33
N SER A 120 1.03 6.72 -5.54
CA SER A 120 2.29 7.44 -5.67
C SER A 120 2.95 7.64 -4.31
N ARG A 121 4.21 8.07 -4.32
CA ARG A 121 4.88 8.56 -3.10
C ARG A 121 4.07 9.67 -2.41
N PHE A 122 3.51 10.58 -3.19
CA PHE A 122 2.71 11.70 -2.68
C PHE A 122 1.42 11.20 -2.02
N ASP A 123 0.78 10.17 -2.58
CA ASP A 123 -0.42 9.57 -1.97
C ASP A 123 -0.09 8.95 -0.62
N LEU A 124 1.01 8.20 -0.52
CA LEU A 124 1.46 7.64 0.74
C LEU A 124 1.77 8.74 1.76
N GLU A 125 2.46 9.81 1.38
CA GLU A 125 2.73 10.97 2.23
C GLU A 125 1.44 11.65 2.72
N ASN A 126 0.40 11.74 1.87
CA ASN A 126 -0.91 12.29 2.25
C ASN A 126 -1.71 11.39 3.20
N LEU A 127 -1.46 10.08 3.18
CA LEU A 127 -2.09 9.10 4.08
C LEU A 127 -1.33 8.94 5.40
N MET A 128 -0.29 9.73 5.65
CA MET A 128 0.52 9.63 6.86
C MET A 128 -0.29 9.97 8.11
N VAL A 129 -0.28 9.05 9.07
CA VAL A 129 -0.88 9.23 10.41
C VAL A 129 0.19 9.56 11.46
N SER A 130 1.44 9.17 11.22
CA SER A 130 2.60 9.60 11.98
C SER A 130 3.85 9.58 11.09
N LYS A 131 4.97 10.12 11.59
CA LYS A 131 6.21 10.16 10.80
C LYS A 131 6.66 8.74 10.44
N GLY A 132 6.68 8.44 9.13
CA GLY A 132 7.03 7.11 8.63
C GLY A 132 5.89 6.08 8.77
N SER A 133 4.63 6.50 8.85
CA SER A 133 3.49 5.59 8.99
C SER A 133 2.27 6.10 8.26
N SER A 134 1.77 5.32 7.31
CA SER A 134 0.55 5.64 6.56
C SER A 134 -0.54 4.63 6.76
N MET A 135 -1.79 5.09 6.72
CA MET A 135 -2.96 4.26 6.94
C MET A 135 -3.74 4.08 5.63
N LEU A 136 -3.84 2.83 5.18
CA LEU A 136 -4.55 2.44 3.98
C LEU A 136 -5.83 1.71 4.36
N HIS A 137 -6.98 2.22 3.96
CA HIS A 137 -8.26 1.64 4.32
C HIS A 137 -8.84 0.81 3.18
N PHE A 138 -9.53 -0.27 3.53
CA PHE A 138 -10.54 -0.88 2.68
C PHE A 138 -11.85 -1.00 3.46
N PRO A 139 -12.97 -0.46 2.96
CA PRO A 139 -13.12 0.36 1.75
C PRO A 139 -12.35 1.70 1.80
N PRO A 140 -12.11 2.35 0.64
CA PRO A 140 -11.42 3.63 0.62
C PRO A 140 -12.24 4.73 1.32
N THR A 141 -11.56 5.63 2.03
CA THR A 141 -12.19 6.78 2.73
C THR A 141 -12.25 8.02 1.82
N GLU A 142 -12.94 9.08 2.26
CA GLU A 142 -12.96 10.37 1.55
C GLU A 142 -11.56 10.94 1.28
N GLN A 143 -10.59 10.72 2.18
CA GLN A 143 -9.19 11.15 1.99
C GLN A 143 -8.53 10.43 0.80
N MET A 144 -8.98 9.22 0.49
CA MET A 144 -8.46 8.39 -0.59
C MET A 144 -9.14 8.64 -1.93
N LYS A 145 -10.17 9.51 -2.02
CA LYS A 145 -11.01 9.62 -3.24
C LYS A 145 -10.30 10.04 -4.52
N HIS A 146 -9.13 10.67 -4.39
CA HIS A 146 -8.32 11.15 -5.52
C HIS A 146 -7.19 10.18 -5.90
N ILE A 147 -7.00 9.10 -5.13
CA ILE A 147 -6.05 8.03 -5.45
C ILE A 147 -6.58 7.27 -6.66
N HIS A 148 -5.70 6.97 -7.60
CA HIS A 148 -6.08 6.13 -8.73
C HIS A 148 -6.36 4.70 -8.24
N MET A 149 -7.57 4.20 -8.50
CA MET A 149 -8.04 2.95 -7.92
C MET A 149 -9.06 2.24 -8.80
N TRP A 150 -9.17 0.94 -8.62
CA TRP A 150 -10.23 0.14 -9.23
C TRP A 150 -10.85 -0.82 -8.21
N PRO A 151 -12.18 -0.90 -8.09
CA PRO A 151 -13.14 0.01 -8.70
C PRO A 151 -12.98 1.45 -8.15
N PRO A 152 -13.53 2.48 -8.82
CA PRO A 152 -13.40 3.87 -8.37
C PRO A 152 -13.99 4.10 -6.98
N TYR A 153 -13.53 5.16 -6.34
CA TYR A 153 -14.08 5.63 -5.06
C TYR A 153 -15.61 5.76 -5.13
N GLY A 154 -16.29 5.37 -4.03
CA GLY A 154 -17.74 5.40 -3.92
C GLY A 154 -18.45 4.14 -4.44
N THR A 155 -17.72 3.16 -4.99
CA THR A 155 -18.29 1.85 -5.38
C THR A 155 -18.80 1.06 -4.18
N TYR A 156 -18.08 1.14 -3.05
CA TYR A 156 -18.47 0.52 -1.79
C TYR A 156 -18.97 1.58 -0.80
N ASP A 157 -19.86 1.21 0.10
CA ASP A 157 -20.18 2.00 1.29
C ASP A 157 -19.08 1.84 2.36
N GLU A 158 -19.27 2.50 3.50
CA GLU A 158 -18.29 2.48 4.60
C GLU A 158 -18.11 1.11 5.27
N ASN A 159 -19.03 0.16 5.01
CA ASN A 159 -19.02 -1.21 5.52
C ASN A 159 -18.57 -2.22 4.45
N GLY A 160 -18.13 -1.74 3.29
CA GLY A 160 -17.64 -2.57 2.18
C GLY A 160 -18.71 -3.27 1.38
N GLN A 161 -19.96 -2.86 1.52
CA GLN A 161 -21.03 -3.33 0.66
C GLN A 161 -21.03 -2.53 -0.64
N LYS A 162 -21.13 -3.20 -1.79
CA LYS A 162 -21.25 -2.50 -3.08
C LYS A 162 -22.52 -1.66 -3.05
N LYS A 163 -22.39 -0.36 -3.28
CA LYS A 163 -23.56 0.52 -3.43
C LYS A 163 -24.35 0.03 -4.63
N SER A 164 -25.66 -0.21 -4.44
CA SER A 164 -26.52 -0.56 -5.55
C SER A 164 -26.50 0.60 -6.55
N ASN A 165 -26.13 0.31 -7.80
CA ASN A 165 -26.25 1.29 -8.88
C ASN A 165 -27.75 1.62 -9.01
N LYS A 166 -28.19 2.76 -8.47
CA LYS A 166 -29.43 3.38 -8.92
C LYS A 166 -29.20 3.75 -10.39
N LYS A 167 -29.69 2.89 -11.29
CA LYS A 167 -29.93 3.23 -12.69
C LYS A 167 -30.94 4.37 -12.77
#